data_AF-A0A6B3EHB7-F1
#
_entry.id   AF-A0A6B3EHB7-F1
#
_cell.length_a   1.000
_cell.length_b   1.000
_cell.length_c   1.000
_cell.angle_alpha   90.00
_cell.angle_beta   90.00
_cell.angle_gamma   90.00
#
_symmetry.space_group_name_H-M   'P 1'
#
loop_
_entity.id
_entity.type
_entity.pdbx_description
1 polymer ?
#
loop_
_entity_poly.entity_id
_entity_poly.type
_entity_poly.pdbx_seq_one_letter_code
_entity_poly.pdbx_strand_id
1 'polypeptide(L)'
;TAISLNLPTAPALMGNVVVWKPSPTQTHAAVLMMRLLEEAGLPQGVINLVTGDGIAVSDVALNHRDLAGIHFTGSTKTFQHLWKTVGANIEKYRTYPRLVGETGGKD
;
A
#
# COMPACT_ATOMS: atom_id res chain seq x y z
N THR A 1 -1.27 10.17 10.34
CA THR A 1 -0.14 9.77 11.20
C THR A 1 1.10 9.63 10.35
N ALA A 2 2.30 9.75 10.92
CA ALA A 2 3.57 9.62 10.18
C ALA A 2 3.68 8.29 9.42
N ILE A 3 3.11 7.21 9.97
CA ILE A 3 3.08 5.88 9.35
C ILE A 3 2.39 5.92 7.98
N SER A 4 1.23 6.59 7.86
CA SER A 4 0.45 6.61 6.61
C SER A 4 1.24 7.17 5.42
N LEU A 5 2.13 8.14 5.66
CA LEU A 5 3.00 8.72 4.64
C LEU A 5 4.26 7.89 4.40
N ASN A 6 4.87 7.33 5.45
CA ASN A 6 6.09 6.55 5.32
C ASN A 6 5.91 5.29 4.48
N LEU A 7 4.79 4.57 4.65
CA LEU A 7 4.55 3.31 3.93
C LEU A 7 4.63 3.45 2.40
N PRO A 8 4.05 4.49 1.76
CA PRO A 8 4.23 4.70 0.32
C PRO A 8 5.52 5.43 -0.06
N THR A 9 6.07 6.32 0.76
CA THR A 9 7.26 7.11 0.36
C THR A 9 8.56 6.34 0.53
N ALA A 10 8.68 5.45 1.51
CA ALA A 10 9.88 4.62 1.69
C ALA A 10 10.21 3.76 0.45
N PRO A 11 9.28 2.96 -0.12
CA PRO A 11 9.56 2.24 -1.36
C PRO A 11 9.72 3.17 -2.56
N ALA A 12 9.03 4.32 -2.61
CA ALA A 12 9.18 5.30 -3.70
C ALA A 12 10.59 5.91 -3.71
N LEU A 13 11.15 6.23 -2.55
CA LEU A 13 12.54 6.69 -2.39
C LEU A 13 13.55 5.66 -2.94
N MET A 14 13.24 4.37 -2.81
CA MET A 14 14.06 3.28 -3.34
C MET A 14 13.79 2.96 -4.82
N GLY A 15 13.06 3.83 -5.53
CA GLY A 15 12.82 3.74 -6.97
C GLY A 15 11.59 2.91 -7.39
N ASN A 16 10.69 2.59 -6.47
CA ASN A 16 9.44 1.89 -6.80
C ASN A 16 8.31 2.88 -7.15
N VAL A 17 7.30 2.40 -7.87
CA VAL A 17 6.00 3.08 -7.98
C VAL A 17 5.00 2.44 -7.02
N VAL A 18 4.03 3.23 -6.53
CA VAL A 18 3.16 2.82 -5.43
C VAL A 18 1.70 3.19 -5.71
N VAL A 19 0.80 2.26 -5.39
CA VAL A 19 -0.62 2.55 -5.18
C VAL A 19 -0.84 2.70 -3.69
N TRP A 20 -1.19 3.91 -3.24
CA TRP A 20 -1.40 4.23 -1.83
C TRP A 20 -2.89 4.30 -1.51
N LYS A 21 -3.35 3.38 -0.65
CA LYS A 21 -4.72 3.37 -0.15
C LYS A 21 -4.77 3.67 1.36
N PRO A 22 -5.08 4.91 1.79
CA PRO A 22 -5.13 5.27 3.21
C PRO A 22 -6.41 4.75 3.89
N SER A 23 -6.40 4.71 5.23
CA SER A 23 -7.64 4.48 6.00
C SER A 23 -8.69 5.54 5.66
N PRO A 24 -9.99 5.18 5.54
CA PRO A 24 -11.07 6.15 5.32
C PRO A 24 -11.03 7.34 6.28
N THR A 25 -10.80 7.07 7.57
CA THR A 25 -10.73 8.08 8.63
C THR A 25 -9.49 8.98 8.57
N GLN A 26 -8.48 8.62 7.77
CA GLN A 26 -7.25 9.39 7.59
C GLN A 26 -7.16 10.04 6.20
N THR A 27 -8.14 9.81 5.33
CA THR A 27 -8.14 10.27 3.92
C THR A 27 -7.86 11.76 3.77
N HIS A 28 -8.45 12.62 4.62
CA HIS A 28 -8.25 14.06 4.51
C HIS A 28 -6.76 14.44 4.62
N ALA A 29 -6.08 13.93 5.65
CA ALA A 29 -4.65 14.15 5.82
C ALA A 29 -3.82 13.48 4.70
N ALA A 30 -4.25 12.32 4.19
CA ALA A 30 -3.56 11.68 3.06
C ALA A 30 -3.60 12.52 1.77
N VAL A 31 -4.75 13.14 1.47
CA VAL A 31 -4.90 14.05 0.31
C VAL A 31 -3.98 15.28 0.45
N LEU A 32 -3.91 15.88 1.65
CA LEU A 32 -3.00 17.00 1.89
C LEU A 32 -1.53 16.60 1.73
N MET A 33 -1.16 15.41 2.21
CA MET A 33 0.21 14.91 2.05
C MET A 33 0.54 14.59 0.59
N MET A 34 -0.41 14.08 -0.21
CA MET A 34 -0.20 13.86 -1.64
C MET A 34 0.07 15.19 -2.36
N ARG A 35 -0.71 16.24 -2.07
CA ARG A 35 -0.47 17.59 -2.62
C ARG A 35 0.91 18.12 -2.22
N LEU A 36 1.31 17.93 -0.96
CA LEU A 36 2.64 18.33 -0.50
C LEU A 36 3.76 17.59 -1.26
N LEU A 37 3.59 16.29 -1.53
CA LEU A 37 4.54 15.53 -2.33
C LEU A 37 4.61 16.04 -3.78
N GLU A 38 3.47 16.37 -4.38
CA GLU A 38 3.41 16.99 -5.72
C GLU A 38 4.11 18.35 -5.75
N GLU A 39 3.85 19.20 -4.76
CA GLU A 39 4.54 20.50 -4.59
C GLU A 39 6.06 20.34 -4.37
N ALA A 40 6.48 19.26 -3.72
CA ALA A 40 7.89 18.91 -3.54
C ALA A 40 8.54 18.32 -4.81
N GLY A 41 7.78 18.16 -5.90
CA GLY A 41 8.29 17.70 -7.20
C GLY A 41 8.22 16.18 -7.42
N LEU A 42 7.38 15.45 -6.67
CA LEU A 42 7.13 14.04 -6.93
C LEU A 42 6.55 13.88 -8.36
N PRO A 43 7.20 13.11 -9.26
CA PRO A 43 6.68 12.93 -10.61
C PRO A 43 5.31 12.23 -10.62
N GLN A 44 4.46 12.60 -11.57
CA GLN A 44 3.14 12.02 -11.74
C GLN A 44 3.23 10.49 -11.88
N GLY A 45 2.38 9.77 -11.15
CA GLY A 45 2.29 8.31 -11.22
C GLY A 45 3.29 7.55 -10.34
N VAL A 46 4.25 8.23 -9.69
CA VAL A 46 5.17 7.56 -8.74
C VAL A 46 4.40 7.09 -7.51
N ILE A 47 3.51 7.93 -6.95
CA ILE A 47 2.54 7.53 -5.94
C ILE A 47 1.15 7.85 -6.48
N ASN A 48 0.25 6.86 -6.47
CA ASN A 48 -1.13 6.97 -6.91
C ASN A 48 -2.05 6.80 -5.71
N LEU A 49 -2.67 7.90 -5.26
CA LEU A 49 -3.59 7.88 -4.12
C LEU A 49 -4.97 7.35 -4.55
N VAL A 50 -5.43 6.26 -3.93
CA VAL A 50 -6.75 5.66 -4.19
C VAL A 50 -7.53 5.53 -2.87
N THR A 51 -8.65 6.22 -2.76
CA THR A 51 -9.46 6.30 -1.52
C THR A 51 -10.57 5.25 -1.50
N GLY A 52 -11.23 5.08 -0.35
CA GLY A 52 -12.31 4.10 -0.15
C GLY A 52 -11.99 3.05 0.91
N ASP A 53 -12.79 1.98 0.98
CA ASP A 53 -12.62 0.90 1.96
C ASP A 53 -11.40 0.01 1.67
N GLY A 54 -10.99 -0.09 0.40
CA GLY A 54 -9.84 -0.87 -0.04
C GLY A 54 -10.18 -2.24 -0.63
N ILE A 55 -11.46 -2.64 -0.67
CA ILE A 55 -11.87 -3.96 -1.17
C ILE A 55 -11.55 -4.07 -2.66
N ALA A 56 -12.06 -3.13 -3.47
CA ALA A 56 -11.81 -3.12 -4.91
C ALA A 56 -10.32 -2.93 -5.27
N VAL A 57 -9.61 -2.08 -4.50
CA VAL A 57 -8.16 -1.88 -4.69
C VAL A 57 -7.39 -3.18 -4.45
N SER A 58 -7.75 -3.91 -3.39
CA SER A 58 -7.11 -5.18 -3.07
C SER A 58 -7.41 -6.25 -4.11
N ASP A 59 -8.65 -6.35 -4.57
CA ASP A 59 -9.04 -7.32 -5.60
C ASP A 59 -8.24 -7.13 -6.91
N VAL A 60 -8.10 -5.88 -7.37
CA VAL A 60 -7.30 -5.57 -8.55
C VAL A 60 -5.80 -5.83 -8.29
N ALA A 61 -5.25 -5.29 -7.20
CA ALA A 61 -3.81 -5.36 -6.93
C ALA A 61 -3.33 -6.80 -6.68
N LEU A 62 -4.08 -7.59 -5.89
CA LEU A 62 -3.73 -8.98 -5.55
C LEU A 62 -3.90 -9.95 -6.73
N ASN A 63 -4.60 -9.57 -7.79
CA ASN A 63 -4.69 -10.36 -9.01
C ASN A 63 -3.76 -9.86 -10.12
N HIS A 64 -3.01 -8.77 -9.89
CA HIS A 64 -2.12 -8.20 -10.90
C HIS A 64 -0.76 -8.92 -10.93
N ARG A 65 -0.37 -9.43 -12.11
CA ARG A 65 0.90 -10.17 -12.32
C ARG A 65 2.16 -9.40 -11.90
N ASP A 66 2.11 -8.07 -11.95
CA ASP A 66 3.25 -7.19 -11.61
C ASP A 66 3.22 -6.67 -10.15
N LEU A 67 2.39 -7.26 -9.27
CA LEU A 67 2.45 -6.96 -7.83
C LEU A 67 3.82 -7.39 -7.27
N ALA A 68 4.65 -6.42 -6.89
CA ALA A 68 6.00 -6.68 -6.34
C ALA A 68 6.04 -6.72 -4.81
N GLY A 69 5.04 -6.14 -4.13
CA GLY A 69 5.00 -6.14 -2.67
C GLY A 69 3.81 -5.39 -2.07
N ILE A 70 3.64 -5.57 -0.76
CA ILE A 70 2.62 -4.94 0.06
C ILE A 70 3.32 -4.37 1.29
N HIS A 71 3.14 -3.06 1.53
CA HIS A 71 3.63 -2.38 2.72
C HIS A 71 2.43 -1.98 3.59
N PHE A 72 2.28 -2.62 4.74
CA PHE A 72 1.01 -2.64 5.49
C PHE A 72 1.15 -2.22 6.95
N THR A 73 0.15 -1.51 7.46
CA THR A 73 -0.13 -1.40 8.89
C THR A 73 -1.64 -1.59 9.10
N GLY A 74 -2.04 -2.34 10.13
CA GLY A 74 -3.45 -2.53 10.44
C GLY A 74 -3.73 -3.78 11.26
N SER A 75 -4.90 -4.39 11.03
CA SER A 75 -5.31 -5.57 11.81
C SER A 75 -4.55 -6.82 11.38
N THR A 76 -4.27 -7.71 12.34
CA THR A 76 -3.69 -9.03 12.08
C THR A 76 -4.55 -9.85 11.13
N LYS A 77 -5.88 -9.76 11.27
CA LYS A 77 -6.84 -10.47 10.39
C LYS A 77 -6.70 -10.03 8.94
N THR A 78 -6.59 -8.72 8.68
CA THR A 78 -6.39 -8.19 7.33
C THR A 78 -5.04 -8.63 6.77
N PHE A 79 -3.96 -8.55 7.54
CA PHE A 79 -2.64 -8.94 7.06
C PHE A 79 -2.54 -10.44 6.75
N GLN A 80 -3.16 -11.30 7.58
CA GLN A 80 -3.28 -12.72 7.31
C GLN A 80 -4.09 -13.02 6.03
N HIS A 81 -5.16 -12.26 5.77
CA HIS A 81 -5.91 -12.38 4.53
C HIS A 81 -5.04 -12.05 3.31
N LEU A 82 -4.30 -10.93 3.35
CA LEU A 82 -3.38 -10.54 2.28
C LEU A 82 -2.32 -11.62 2.02
N TRP A 83 -1.70 -12.16 3.07
CA TRP A 83 -0.73 -13.25 2.97
C TRP A 83 -1.32 -14.51 2.32
N LYS A 84 -2.52 -14.94 2.75
CA LYS A 84 -3.19 -16.11 2.17
C LYS A 84 -3.50 -15.91 0.69
N THR A 85 -4.02 -14.74 0.32
CA THR A 85 -4.36 -14.45 -1.07
C THR A 85 -3.11 -14.39 -1.95
N VAL A 86 -2.03 -13.77 -1.49
CA VAL A 86 -0.75 -13.79 -2.22
C VAL A 86 -0.23 -15.23 -2.37
N GLY A 87 -0.25 -16.03 -1.30
CA GLY A 87 0.16 -17.44 -1.37
C GLY A 87 -0.66 -18.25 -2.37
N ALA A 88 -1.98 -18.05 -2.42
CA ALA A 88 -2.86 -18.73 -3.36
C ALA A 88 -2.63 -18.29 -4.83
N ASN A 89 -2.13 -17.08 -5.05
CA ASN A 89 -1.86 -16.50 -6.37
C ASN A 89 -0.38 -16.61 -6.77
N ILE A 90 0.46 -17.36 -6.04
CA ILE A 90 1.92 -17.23 -6.15
C ILE A 90 2.49 -17.48 -7.55
N GLU A 91 1.88 -18.40 -8.30
CA GLU A 91 2.28 -18.74 -9.68
C GLU A 91 1.94 -17.64 -10.70
N LYS A 92 1.04 -16.71 -10.37
CA LYS A 92 0.59 -15.64 -11.28
C LYS A 92 1.56 -14.46 -11.32
N TYR A 93 2.38 -14.29 -10.28
CA TYR A 93 3.23 -13.11 -10.16
C TYR A 93 4.54 -13.28 -10.92
N ARG A 94 5.01 -12.19 -11.52
CA ARG A 94 6.31 -12.13 -12.20
C ARG A 94 7.49 -12.30 -11.24
N THR A 95 7.28 -11.91 -9.99
CA THR A 95 8.26 -12.00 -8.89
C THR A 95 7.55 -12.45 -7.62
N TYR A 96 8.26 -13.01 -6.65
CA TYR A 96 7.69 -13.26 -5.33
C TYR A 96 7.35 -11.94 -4.62
N PRO A 97 6.07 -11.60 -4.37
CA PRO A 97 5.71 -10.34 -3.74
C PRO A 97 6.23 -10.28 -2.31
N ARG A 98 6.80 -9.13 -1.92
CA ARG A 98 7.31 -8.91 -0.56
C ARG A 98 6.21 -8.34 0.33
N LEU A 99 5.79 -9.08 1.35
CA LEU A 99 4.81 -8.61 2.33
C LEU A 99 5.53 -8.12 3.59
N VAL A 100 5.53 -6.80 3.78
CA VAL A 100 6.17 -6.13 4.91
C VAL A 100 5.09 -5.38 5.66
N GLY A 101 4.98 -5.58 6.97
CA GLY A 101 4.02 -4.82 7.74
C GLY A 101 4.03 -5.07 9.23
N GLU A 102 3.30 -4.23 9.92
CA GLU A 102 3.08 -4.27 11.37
C GLU A 102 1.59 -4.48 11.65
N THR A 103 1.30 -5.22 12.71
CA THR A 103 -0.06 -5.37 13.24
C THR A 103 -0.10 -4.92 14.68
N GLY A 104 -1.24 -4.41 15.13
CA GLY A 104 -1.39 -4.01 16.53
C GLY A 104 -1.12 -5.14 17.53
N GLY A 105 -0.80 -4.76 18.76
CA GLY A 105 -0.62 -5.64 19.91
C GLY A 105 -1.21 -5.01 21.17
N LYS A 106 -1.03 -5.66 22.31
CA LYS A 106 -1.23 -5.04 23.62
C LYS A 106 0.08 -5.15 24.38
N ASP A 107 0.51 -4.04 24.94
CA ASP A 107 1.61 -3.97 25.90
C ASP A 107 1.11 -4.31 27.31
#